data_AF-A0A847GA10-F1
#
_entry.id   AF-A0A847GA10-F1
#
_cell.length_a   1.000
_cell.length_b   1.000
_cell.length_c   1.000
_cell.angle_alpha   90.00
_cell.angle_beta   90.00
_cell.angle_gamma   90.00
#
_symmetry.space_group_name_H-M   'P 1'
#
loop_
_entity.id
_entity.type
_entity.pdbx_description
1 polymer ?
#
loop_
_entity_poly.entity_id
_entity_poly.type
_entity_poly.pdbx_seq_one_letter_code
_entity_poly.pdbx_strand_id
1 'polypeptide(L)'
;MKPDSLKAARRLLWDVERHQVPARGCRKDAVLHLRIEGGVMERIKAEAAARNLSVSDLVRGHLSEHFAESKPEEAGAPAFLLAATAFIGAAVLRENPCAACGRAVGRGDRAFLAHGPFPAPQLVCGDCHDALQEELETRENSLPGEA
;
A
#
# COMPACT_ATOMS: atom_id res chain seq x y z
N MET A 1 18.76 37.94 -18.06
CA MET A 1 18.07 36.72 -18.55
C MET A 1 16.57 37.00 -18.63
N LYS A 2 15.92 36.68 -19.75
CA LYS A 2 14.50 37.00 -19.96
C LYS A 2 13.61 36.10 -19.09
N PRO A 3 12.56 36.63 -18.42
CA PRO A 3 11.70 35.88 -17.50
C PRO A 3 10.99 34.67 -18.14
N ASP A 4 10.85 34.64 -19.46
CA ASP A 4 10.29 33.51 -20.20
C ASP A 4 11.19 32.27 -20.19
N SER A 5 12.51 32.46 -20.05
CA SER A 5 13.49 31.37 -19.99
C SER A 5 13.39 30.57 -18.69
N LEU A 6 12.99 31.21 -17.59
CA LEU A 6 12.84 30.55 -16.28
C LEU A 6 11.57 29.71 -16.22
N LYS A 7 10.49 30.16 -16.87
CA LYS A 7 9.25 29.37 -17.00
C LYS A 7 9.47 28.15 -17.89
N ALA A 8 10.22 28.30 -18.99
CA ALA A 8 10.58 27.19 -19.87
C ALA A 8 11.44 26.15 -19.14
N ALA A 9 12.45 26.59 -18.38
CA ALA A 9 13.30 25.71 -17.60
C ALA A 9 12.53 24.94 -16.52
N ARG A 10 11.59 25.60 -15.82
CA ARG A 10 10.73 24.93 -14.83
C ARG A 10 9.79 23.89 -15.45
N ARG A 11 9.23 24.17 -16.64
CA ARG A 11 8.38 23.19 -17.35
C ARG A 11 9.17 21.95 -17.75
N LEU A 12 10.40 22.14 -18.25
CA LEU A 12 11.28 21.03 -18.62
C LEU A 12 11.66 20.16 -17.42
N LEU A 13 11.97 20.77 -16.28
CA LEU A 13 12.24 20.02 -15.04
C LEU A 13 11.02 19.18 -14.61
N TRP A 14 9.83 19.78 -14.68
CA TRP A 14 8.59 19.11 -14.32
C TRP A 14 8.22 17.96 -15.27
N ASP A 15 8.44 18.13 -16.57
CA ASP A 15 8.22 17.06 -17.56
C ASP A 15 9.22 15.91 -17.38
N VAL A 16 10.47 16.19 -17.03
CA VAL A 16 11.49 15.18 -16.71
C VAL A 16 11.14 14.41 -15.45
N GLU A 17 10.70 15.08 -14.38
CA GLU A 17 10.21 14.42 -13.16
C GLU A 17 8.99 13.54 -13.45
N ARG A 18 8.06 14.02 -14.28
CA ARG A 18 6.86 13.28 -14.68
C ARG A 18 7.16 12.06 -15.54
N HIS A 19 8.23 12.07 -16.32
CA HIS A 19 8.67 10.93 -17.13
C HIS A 19 9.57 9.94 -16.39
N GLN A 20 10.16 10.32 -15.26
CA GLN A 20 10.89 9.39 -14.38
C GLN A 20 9.96 8.61 -13.44
N VAL A 21 8.75 9.10 -13.18
CA VAL A 21 7.72 8.34 -12.46
C VAL A 21 7.01 7.43 -13.47
N PRO A 22 7.05 6.09 -13.31
CA PRO A 22 6.42 5.18 -14.25
C PRO A 22 4.93 5.50 -14.36
N ALA A 23 4.46 5.66 -15.60
CA ALA A 23 3.06 5.93 -15.95
C ALA A 23 2.16 4.75 -15.57
N ARG A 24 1.89 4.57 -14.27
CA ARG A 24 0.76 3.76 -13.81
C ARG A 24 -0.48 4.60 -14.00
N GLY A 25 -1.42 4.09 -14.81
CA GLY A 25 -2.64 4.81 -15.16
C GLY A 25 -3.29 5.44 -13.95
N CYS A 26 -3.52 6.75 -14.01
CA CYS A 26 -4.20 7.53 -12.96
C CYS A 26 -5.61 6.97 -12.71
N ARG A 27 -5.72 5.92 -11.89
CA ARG A 27 -6.90 5.76 -11.03
C ARG A 27 -6.92 7.01 -10.18
N LYS A 28 -8.06 7.71 -10.13
CA LYS A 28 -8.24 8.91 -9.30
C LYS A 28 -7.63 8.63 -7.92
N ASP A 29 -6.61 9.40 -7.53
CA ASP A 29 -5.98 9.28 -6.22
C ASP A 29 -7.10 9.24 -5.18
N ALA A 30 -7.15 8.18 -4.37
CA ALA A 30 -8.08 8.13 -3.26
C ALA A 30 -7.73 9.29 -2.32
N VAL A 31 -8.67 10.24 -2.16
CA VAL A 31 -8.45 11.40 -1.30
C VAL A 31 -8.82 11.03 0.13
N LEU A 32 -7.85 11.12 1.03
CA LEU A 32 -8.05 10.95 2.47
C LEU A 32 -8.11 12.31 3.16
N HIS A 33 -9.19 12.58 3.87
CA HIS A 33 -9.32 13.78 4.70
C HIS A 33 -8.83 13.48 6.11
N LEU A 34 -7.65 14.00 6.46
CA LEU A 34 -7.05 13.82 7.78
C LEU A 34 -7.50 14.92 8.75
N ARG A 35 -7.90 14.54 9.95
CA ARG A 35 -8.10 15.47 11.07
C ARG A 35 -6.83 15.49 11.89
N ILE A 36 -6.11 16.61 11.82
CA ILE A 36 -4.82 16.81 12.47
C ILE A 36 -4.95 18.01 13.41
N GLU A 37 -4.33 17.92 14.59
CA GLU A 37 -4.27 19.03 15.53
C GLU A 37 -3.60 20.27 14.89
N GLY A 38 -4.14 21.46 15.18
CA GLY A 38 -3.70 22.71 14.55
C GLY A 38 -2.19 22.97 14.66
N GLY A 39 -1.60 22.76 15.85
CA GLY A 39 -0.16 22.94 16.05
C GLY A 39 0.71 21.98 15.23
N VAL A 40 0.21 20.76 14.96
CA VAL A 40 0.90 19.78 14.11
C VAL A 40 0.79 20.20 12.64
N MET A 41 -0.40 20.63 12.19
CA MET A 41 -0.61 21.10 10.82
C MET A 41 0.25 22.31 10.47
N GLU A 42 0.41 23.27 11.38
CA GLU A 42 1.27 24.44 11.14
C GLU A 42 2.74 24.07 10.98
N ARG A 43 3.25 23.09 11.75
CA ARG A 43 4.61 22.55 11.56
C ARG A 43 4.77 21.90 10.19
N ILE A 44 3.80 21.09 9.77
CA ILE A 44 3.81 20.43 8.46
C ILE A 44 3.83 21.48 7.33
N LYS A 45 3.01 22.55 7.45
CA LYS A 45 3.01 23.65 6.47
C LYS A 45 4.35 24.38 6.41
N ALA A 46 4.93 24.69 7.57
CA ALA A 46 6.22 25.36 7.64
C ALA A 46 7.33 24.52 6.98
N GLU A 47 7.33 23.22 7.24
CA GLU A 47 8.28 22.28 6.63
C GLU A 47 8.06 22.12 5.12
N ALA A 48 6.81 22.05 4.67
CA ALA A 48 6.49 22.00 3.24
C ALA A 48 6.97 23.26 2.52
N ALA A 49 6.79 24.44 3.13
CA ALA A 49 7.28 25.70 2.61
C ALA A 49 8.81 25.74 2.55
N ALA A 50 9.51 25.29 3.60
CA ALA A 50 10.97 25.23 3.63
C ALA A 50 11.55 24.34 2.51
N ARG A 51 10.84 23.27 2.14
CA ARG A 51 11.23 22.33 1.09
C ARG A 51 10.68 22.68 -0.30
N ASN A 52 9.94 23.78 -0.45
CA ASN A 52 9.24 24.16 -1.68
C ASN A 52 8.28 23.06 -2.22
N LEU A 53 7.62 22.33 -1.32
CA LEU A 53 6.65 21.28 -1.66
C LEU A 53 5.24 21.67 -1.23
N SER A 54 4.22 21.04 -1.82
CA SER A 54 2.87 21.10 -1.24
C SER A 54 2.80 20.24 0.03
N VAL A 55 1.86 20.54 0.93
CA VAL A 55 1.62 19.70 2.12
C VAL A 55 1.33 18.25 1.71
N SER A 56 0.57 18.06 0.64
CA SER A 56 0.24 16.74 0.10
C SER A 56 1.48 16.00 -0.40
N ASP A 57 2.39 16.69 -1.10
CA ASP A 57 3.62 16.07 -1.62
C ASP A 57 4.60 15.75 -0.51
N LEU A 58 4.72 16.61 0.50
CA LEU A 58 5.53 16.35 1.68
C LEU A 58 5.04 15.11 2.43
N VAL A 59 3.73 15.04 2.70
CA VAL A 59 3.13 13.89 3.40
C VAL A 59 3.27 12.63 2.56
N ARG A 60 3.03 12.72 1.24
CA ARG A 60 3.21 11.60 0.32
C ARG A 60 4.65 11.10 0.34
N GLY A 61 5.64 11.99 0.23
CA GLY A 61 7.05 11.65 0.28
C GLY A 61 7.42 10.94 1.59
N HIS A 62 7.01 11.49 2.73
CA HIS A 62 7.26 10.86 4.03
C HIS A 62 6.60 9.49 4.18
N LEU A 63 5.35 9.34 3.71
CA LEU A 63 4.68 8.05 3.72
C LEU A 63 5.38 7.07 2.77
N SER A 64 5.78 7.50 1.58
CA SER A 64 6.51 6.67 0.62
C SER A 64 7.91 6.30 1.08
N GLU A 65 8.58 7.14 1.88
CA GLU A 65 9.87 6.82 2.49
C GLU A 65 9.71 5.84 3.66
N HIS A 66 8.72 6.07 4.52
CA HIS A 66 8.49 5.26 5.72
C HIS A 66 7.88 3.89 5.40
N PHE A 67 7.03 3.86 4.38
CA PHE A 67 6.42 2.65 3.82
C PHE A 67 7.04 2.30 2.47
N ALA A 68 8.27 2.76 2.20
CA ALA A 68 9.02 2.36 1.01
C ALA A 68 9.00 0.85 0.98
N GLU A 69 8.32 0.33 -0.04
CA GLU A 69 7.90 -1.05 -0.21
C GLU A 69 8.95 -1.99 0.40
N SER A 70 8.66 -2.55 1.58
CA SER A 70 9.17 -3.89 1.88
C SER A 70 8.68 -4.70 0.70
N LYS A 71 9.58 -4.98 -0.26
CA LYS A 71 9.29 -5.82 -1.39
C LYS A 71 8.56 -7.04 -0.83
N PRO A 72 7.41 -7.46 -1.38
CA PRO A 72 6.81 -8.73 -0.98
C PRO A 72 7.70 -9.94 -1.34
N GLU A 73 8.91 -9.72 -1.86
CA GLU A 73 9.89 -10.73 -2.20
C GLU A 73 10.82 -11.11 -1.04
N GLU A 74 10.84 -10.37 0.08
CA GLU A 74 11.69 -10.72 1.23
C GLU A 74 10.87 -10.94 2.50
N ALA A 75 10.67 -12.23 2.79
CA ALA A 75 10.27 -12.85 4.05
C ALA A 75 8.81 -12.66 4.52
N GLY A 76 7.97 -13.64 4.15
CA GLY A 76 6.73 -13.96 4.87
C GLY A 76 5.47 -13.41 4.23
N ALA A 77 4.34 -14.02 4.58
CA ALA A 77 3.05 -13.49 4.17
C ALA A 77 2.84 -12.09 4.80
N PRO A 78 2.20 -11.16 4.09
CA PRO A 78 1.94 -9.82 4.63
C PRO A 78 1.32 -9.87 6.03
N ALA A 79 1.84 -9.07 6.96
CA ALA A 79 1.41 -9.09 8.36
C ALA A 79 -0.11 -8.91 8.55
N PHE A 80 -0.78 -8.21 7.63
CA PHE A 80 -2.24 -8.05 7.67
C PHE A 80 -3.00 -9.35 7.35
N LEU A 81 -2.41 -10.27 6.56
CA LEU A 81 -2.98 -11.60 6.30
C LEU A 81 -2.77 -12.53 7.50
N LEU A 82 -1.65 -12.39 8.21
CA LEU A 82 -1.42 -13.09 9.47
C LEU A 82 -2.29 -12.56 10.62
N ALA A 83 -2.82 -11.34 10.50
CA ALA A 83 -3.81 -10.77 11.41
C ALA A 83 -5.26 -11.12 11.01
N ALA A 84 -5.46 -11.93 9.97
CA ALA A 84 -6.79 -12.39 9.58
C ALA A 84 -7.37 -13.29 10.68
N THR A 85 -8.60 -13.01 11.07
CA THR A 85 -9.36 -13.80 12.05
C THR A 85 -10.12 -14.95 11.40
N ALA A 86 -10.33 -14.89 10.08
CA ALA A 86 -11.01 -15.95 9.34
C ALA A 86 -10.66 -15.91 7.85
N PHE A 87 -10.73 -17.09 7.23
CA PHE A 87 -10.71 -17.25 5.78
C PHE A 87 -12.06 -17.85 5.32
N ILE A 88 -12.72 -17.19 4.38
CA ILE A 88 -14.01 -17.64 3.83
C ILE A 88 -13.83 -17.98 2.35
N GLY A 89 -14.27 -19.16 1.93
CA GLY A 89 -14.23 -19.57 0.52
C GLY A 89 -14.98 -18.58 -0.38
N ALA A 90 -14.33 -18.18 -1.48
CA ALA A 90 -14.82 -17.11 -2.34
C ALA A 90 -14.99 -17.59 -3.80
N ALA A 91 -16.14 -17.26 -4.39
CA ALA A 91 -16.36 -17.48 -5.81
C ALA A 91 -15.84 -16.27 -6.61
N VAL A 92 -14.81 -16.48 -7.42
CA VAL A 92 -14.19 -15.43 -8.22
C VAL A 92 -15.01 -15.20 -9.49
N LEU A 93 -15.62 -14.01 -9.60
CA LEU A 93 -16.43 -13.63 -10.77
C LEU A 93 -15.62 -12.90 -11.86
N ARG A 94 -14.51 -12.26 -11.47
CA ARG A 94 -13.59 -11.51 -12.34
C ARG A 94 -12.17 -11.75 -11.86
N GLU A 95 -11.22 -11.64 -12.77
CA GLU A 95 -9.81 -11.76 -12.44
C GLU A 95 -9.38 -10.69 -11.42
N ASN A 96 -8.81 -11.12 -10.30
CA ASN A 96 -8.34 -10.25 -9.22
C ASN A 96 -6.99 -10.73 -8.70
N PRO A 97 -6.06 -9.83 -8.32
CA PRO A 97 -4.78 -10.23 -7.77
C PRO A 97 -4.91 -10.82 -6.37
N CYS A 98 -4.13 -11.86 -6.07
CA CYS A 98 -3.92 -12.38 -4.74
C CYS A 98 -3.15 -11.36 -3.88
N ALA A 99 -3.66 -11.05 -2.69
CA ALA A 99 -3.04 -10.09 -1.78
C ALA A 99 -1.72 -10.59 -1.18
N ALA A 100 -1.45 -11.90 -1.20
CA ALA A 100 -0.20 -12.49 -0.70
C ALA A 100 0.90 -12.49 -1.77
N CYS A 101 0.63 -13.08 -2.93
CA CYS A 101 1.65 -13.32 -3.97
C CYS A 101 1.51 -12.45 -5.23
N GLY A 102 0.47 -11.62 -5.31
CA GLY A 102 0.21 -10.74 -6.46
C GLY A 102 -0.29 -11.46 -7.73
N ARG A 103 -0.28 -12.80 -7.76
CA ARG A 103 -0.75 -13.59 -8.92
C ARG A 103 -2.24 -13.34 -9.17
N ALA A 104 -2.61 -13.31 -10.45
CA ALA A 104 -4.00 -13.20 -10.84
C ALA A 104 -4.77 -14.48 -10.47
N VAL A 105 -5.94 -14.30 -9.88
CA VAL A 105 -6.90 -15.35 -9.51
C VAL A 105 -8.12 -15.19 -10.41
N GLY A 106 -8.40 -16.22 -11.21
CA GLY A 106 -9.45 -16.25 -12.22
C GLY A 106 -10.70 -17.01 -11.78
N ARG A 107 -11.67 -17.09 -12.69
CA ARG A 107 -12.93 -17.78 -12.45
C ARG A 107 -12.70 -19.30 -12.37
N GLY A 108 -13.15 -19.91 -11.27
CA GLY A 108 -13.02 -21.35 -11.04
C GLY A 108 -11.79 -21.73 -10.20
N ASP A 109 -10.90 -20.78 -9.93
CA ASP A 109 -9.77 -20.99 -9.03
C ASP A 109 -10.23 -21.11 -7.57
N ARG A 110 -9.52 -21.91 -6.78
CA ARG A 110 -9.67 -21.91 -5.32
C ARG A 110 -9.21 -20.57 -4.77
N ALA A 111 -10.11 -19.85 -4.12
CA ALA A 111 -9.82 -18.55 -3.53
C ALA A 111 -10.55 -18.35 -2.22
N PHE A 112 -9.98 -17.51 -1.37
CA PHE A 112 -10.47 -17.21 -0.03
C PHE A 112 -10.43 -15.71 0.23
N LEU A 113 -11.39 -15.20 1.00
CA LEU A 113 -11.35 -13.86 1.54
C LEU A 113 -10.78 -13.91 2.95
N ALA A 114 -9.67 -13.21 3.16
CA ALA A 114 -9.08 -12.99 4.48
C ALA A 114 -9.84 -11.86 5.18
N HIS A 115 -10.53 -12.17 6.27
CA HIS A 115 -11.23 -11.22 7.13
C HIS A 115 -10.36 -10.86 8.33
N GLY A 116 -10.27 -9.57 8.68
CA GLY A 116 -9.49 -9.09 9.83
C GLY A 116 -9.99 -7.72 10.32
N PRO A 117 -9.44 -7.21 11.44
CA PRO A 117 -9.93 -5.98 12.08
C PRO A 117 -9.78 -4.73 11.19
N PHE A 118 -8.81 -4.71 10.27
CA PHE A 118 -8.66 -3.76 9.16
C PHE A 118 -7.47 -4.25 8.29
N PRO A 119 -7.45 -4.13 6.94
CA PRO A 119 -8.39 -3.47 6.02
C PRO A 119 -9.61 -4.33 5.61
N ALA A 120 -10.36 -3.88 4.60
CA ALA A 120 -11.45 -4.64 3.98
C ALA A 120 -10.97 -6.03 3.51
N PRO A 121 -11.86 -7.04 3.42
CA PRO A 121 -11.48 -8.41 3.11
C PRO A 121 -10.64 -8.52 1.84
N GLN A 122 -9.50 -9.21 1.95
CA GLN A 122 -8.53 -9.34 0.87
C GLN A 122 -8.61 -10.72 0.22
N LEU A 123 -8.50 -10.78 -1.11
CA LEU A 123 -8.54 -12.04 -1.84
C LEU A 123 -7.18 -12.75 -1.76
N VAL A 124 -7.21 -14.05 -1.46
CA VAL A 124 -6.03 -14.93 -1.36
C VAL A 124 -6.28 -16.17 -2.22
N CYS A 125 -5.29 -16.59 -3.01
CA CYS A 125 -5.39 -17.84 -3.78
C CYS A 125 -5.26 -19.08 -2.87
N GLY A 126 -5.70 -20.24 -3.36
CA GLY A 126 -5.64 -21.50 -2.61
C GLY A 126 -4.25 -21.82 -2.06
N ASP A 127 -3.21 -21.71 -2.88
CA ASP A 127 -1.84 -22.03 -2.45
C ASP A 127 -1.35 -21.11 -1.31
N CYS A 128 -1.65 -19.81 -1.40
CA CYS A 128 -1.27 -18.86 -0.36
C CYS A 128 -2.11 -19.01 0.90
N HIS A 129 -3.36 -19.43 0.77
CA HIS A 129 -4.21 -19.76 1.91
C HIS A 129 -3.64 -20.96 2.68
N ASP A 130 -3.27 -22.04 1.97
CA ASP A 130 -2.76 -23.25 2.59
C ASP A 130 -1.43 -22.97 3.33
N ALA A 131 -0.53 -22.17 2.74
CA ALA A 131 0.70 -21.71 3.40
C ALA A 131 0.43 -20.79 4.61
N LEU A 132 -0.57 -19.90 4.53
CA LEU A 132 -0.96 -19.03 5.64
C LEU A 132 -1.55 -19.81 6.81
N GLN A 133 -2.35 -20.84 6.54
CA GLN A 133 -2.90 -21.70 7.59
C GLN A 133 -1.78 -22.44 8.33
N GLU A 134 -0.81 -23.01 7.61
CA GLU A 134 0.35 -23.68 8.21
C GLU A 134 1.18 -22.72 9.08
N GLU A 135 1.38 -21.48 8.64
CA GLU A 135 2.10 -20.46 9.41
C GLU A 135 1.34 -20.04 10.68
N LEU A 136 0.02 -19.89 10.60
CA LEU A 136 -0.83 -19.57 11.75
C LEU A 136 -0.85 -20.69 12.78
N GLU A 137 -1.01 -21.95 12.34
CA GLU A 137 -0.96 -23.13 13.22
C GLU A 137 0.42 -23.25 13.88
N THR A 138 1.50 -23.01 13.14
CA THR A 138 2.86 -23.01 13.70
C THR A 138 3.03 -21.94 14.78
N ARG A 139 2.46 -20.74 14.55
CA ARG A 139 2.52 -19.62 15.48
C ARG A 139 1.71 -19.86 16.75
N GLU A 140 0.51 -20.42 16.63
CA GLU A 140 -0.31 -20.82 17.78
C GLU A 140 0.41 -21.89 18.63
N ASN A 141 1.03 -22.87 17.99
CA ASN A 141 1.79 -23.92 18.68
C ASN A 141 3.12 -23.44 19.28
N SER A 142 3.63 -22.28 18.85
CA SER A 142 4.89 -21.68 19.35
C SER A 142 4.67 -20.67 20.48
N LEU A 143 3.43 -20.24 20.70
CA LEU A 143 3.08 -19.44 21.87
C LEU A 143 3.05 -20.37 23.08
N PRO A 144 3.91 -20.18 24.10
CA PRO A 144 3.84 -20.99 25.31
C PRO A 144 2.46 -20.76 25.93
N GLY A 145 1.63 -21.80 25.90
CA GLY A 145 0.38 -21.81 26.62
C GLY A 145 0.64 -21.51 28.09
N GLU A 146 -0.08 -20.52 28.62
CA GLU A 146 -0.28 -20.41 30.06
C GLU A 146 -0.92 -21.72 30.52
N ALA A 147 -0.14 -22.51 31.25
CA ALA A 147 -0.60 -23.66 32.04
C ALA A 147 -1.18 -23.19 33.38
#